data_AF-Q89TG0-F1
#
_entry.id   AF-Q89TG0-F1
#
_cell.length_a   1.000
_cell.length_b   1.000
_cell.length_c   1.000
_cell.angle_alpha   90.00
_cell.angle_beta   90.00
_cell.angle_gamma   90.00
#
_symmetry.space_group_name_H-M   'P 1'
#
loop_
_entity.id
_entity.type
_entity.pdbx_description
1 polymer ?
#
loop_
_entity_poly.entity_id
_entity_poly.type
_entity_poly.pdbx_seq_one_letter_code
_entity_poly.pdbx_strand_id
1 'polypeptide(L)' 'MFDPEELSALGRLYDGAVDALPPSMRSPENCAAIAKLILERTAAGEAELARLANLLITLSPEG' A
#
# COMPACT_ATOMS: atom_id res chain seq x y z
N MET A 1 -5.80 7.62 7.23
CA MET A 1 -5.33 8.80 6.48
C MET A 1 -3.83 8.64 6.46
N PHE A 2 -3.20 8.58 5.29
CA PHE A 2 -1.76 8.30 5.19
C PHE A 2 -0.96 9.47 5.76
N ASP A 3 0.06 9.15 6.54
CA ASP A 3 1.01 10.14 7.02
C ASP A 3 1.91 10.66 5.86
N PRO A 4 2.49 11.86 5.98
CA PRO A 4 3.34 12.43 4.92
C PRO A 4 4.52 11.54 4.51
N GLU A 5 5.05 10.76 5.46
CA GLU A 5 6.14 9.82 5.23
C GLU A 5 5.68 8.60 4.43
N GLU A 6 4.49 8.08 4.75
CA GLU A 6 3.85 6.98 4.01
C GLU A 6 3.51 7.43 2.59
N LEU A 7 2.93 8.62 2.41
CA LEU A 7 2.66 9.19 1.10
C LEU A 7 3.94 9.34 0.27
N SER A 8 5.05 9.76 0.89
CA SER A 8 6.34 9.86 0.22
C SER A 8 6.89 8.49 -0.19
N ALA A 9 6.71 7.46 0.64
CA ALA A 9 7.11 6.09 0.31
C ALA A 9 6.26 5.52 -0.84
N LEU A 10 4.94 5.74 -0.81
CA LEU A 10 4.02 5.34 -1.87
C LEU A 10 4.34 6.05 -3.19
N GLY A 11 4.67 7.35 -3.15
CA GLY A 11 5.11 8.11 -4.32
C GLY A 11 6.36 7.52 -4.97
N ARG A 12 7.41 7.24 -4.17
CA ARG A 12 8.64 6.61 -4.68
C ARG A 12 8.39 5.23 -5.29
N LEU A 13 7.52 4.43 -4.65
CA LEU A 13 7.16 3.11 -5.16
C LEU A 13 6.40 3.21 -6.49
N TYR A 14 5.48 4.15 -6.59
CA TYR A 14 4.73 4.42 -7.82
C TYR A 14 5.67 4.85 -8.95
N ASP A 15 6.55 5.83 -8.71
CA ASP A 15 7.50 6.32 -9.71
C ASP A 15 8.42 5.18 -10.20
N GLY A 16 8.92 4.36 -9.27
CA GLY A 16 9.74 3.19 -9.62
C GLY A 16 8.98 2.14 -10.44
N ALA A 17 7.70 1.90 -10.13
CA ALA A 17 6.86 0.96 -10.89
C ALA A 17 6.53 1.48 -12.30
N VAL A 18 6.28 2.78 -12.46
CA VAL A 18 6.07 3.42 -13.76
C VAL A 18 7.36 3.42 -14.59
N ASP A 19 8.52 3.68 -13.98
CA ASP A 19 9.80 3.64 -14.68
C ASP A 19 10.21 2.22 -15.10
N ALA A 20 9.78 1.18 -14.37
CA ALA A 20 9.99 -0.20 -14.77
C ALA A 20 9.13 -0.61 -15.99
N LEU A 21 8.06 0.12 -16.31
CA LEU A 21 7.25 -0.18 -17.49
C LEU A 21 7.99 0.16 -18.79
N PRO A 22 7.84 -0.66 -19.84
CA PRO A 22 8.26 -0.30 -21.19
C PRO A 22 7.56 1.00 -21.65
N PRO A 23 8.20 1.86 -22.46
CA PRO A 23 7.62 3.12 -22.91
C PRO A 23 6.25 2.97 -23.59
N SER A 24 6.03 1.86 -24.32
CA SER A 24 4.75 1.54 -24.97
C SER A 24 3.62 1.22 -23.99
N MET A 25 3.95 0.91 -22.73
CA MET A 25 2.98 0.59 -21.68
C MET A 25 2.81 1.71 -20.66
N ARG A 26 3.55 2.82 -20.75
CA ARG A 26 3.40 3.99 -19.87
C ARG A 26 2.21 4.87 -20.28
N SER A 27 1.04 4.26 -20.50
CA SER A 27 -0.20 4.98 -20.74
C SER A 27 -0.82 5.46 -19.42
N PRO A 28 -1.64 6.53 -19.44
CA PRO A 28 -2.37 6.98 -18.27
C PRO A 28 -3.22 5.88 -17.61
N GLU A 29 -3.83 4.97 -18.39
CA GLU A 29 -4.61 3.86 -17.82
C GLU A 29 -3.74 2.89 -17.02
N ASN A 30 -2.57 2.51 -17.56
CA ASN A 30 -1.68 1.56 -16.89
C ASN A 30 -1.06 2.18 -15.62
N CYS A 31 -0.70 3.46 -15.69
CA CYS A 31 -0.26 4.23 -14.54
C CYS A 31 -1.34 4.27 -13.43
N ALA A 32 -2.60 4.57 -13.79
CA ALA A 32 -3.71 4.55 -12.83
C ALA A 32 -3.95 3.15 -12.23
N ALA A 33 -3.81 2.09 -13.03
CA ALA A 33 -3.91 0.71 -12.56
C ALA A 33 -2.79 0.37 -11.55
N ILE A 34 -1.55 0.81 -11.80
CA ILE A 34 -0.43 0.66 -10.85
C ILE A 34 -0.72 1.38 -9.55
N ALA A 35 -1.16 2.64 -9.60
CA ALA A 35 -1.51 3.42 -8.41
C ALA A 35 -2.59 2.70 -7.58
N LYS A 36 -3.62 2.18 -8.24
CA LYS A 36 -4.70 1.42 -7.60
C LYS A 36 -4.16 0.14 -6.93
N LEU A 37 -3.34 -0.64 -7.63
CA LEU A 37 -2.77 -1.87 -7.08
C LEU A 37 -1.89 -1.61 -5.87
N ILE A 38 -1.09 -0.54 -5.89
CA ILE A 38 -0.26 -0.12 -4.75
C ILE A 38 -1.14 0.21 -3.55
N LEU A 39 -2.18 1.03 -3.73
CA LEU A 39 -3.09 1.41 -2.65
C LEU A 39 -3.87 0.22 -2.07
N GLU A 40 -4.36 -0.69 -2.92
CA GLU A 40 -5.08 -1.89 -2.47
C GLU A 40 -4.18 -2.82 -1.64
N ARG A 41 -2.91 -2.96 -2.01
CA ARG A 41 -1.95 -3.78 -1.27
C ARG A 41 -1.59 -3.15 0.08
N THR A 42 -1.43 -1.84 0.14
CA THR A 42 -1.19 -1.12 1.41
C THR A 42 -2.39 -1.27 2.35
N ALA A 43 -3.61 -1.02 1.84
CA ALA A 43 -4.82 -1.15 2.65
C ALA A 43 -5.06 -2.58 3.16
N ALA A 44 -4.75 -3.60 2.35
CA ALA A 44 -4.82 -4.99 2.79
C ALA A 44 -3.81 -5.32 3.90
N GLY A 45 -2.58 -4.80 3.79
CA GLY A 45 -1.54 -4.96 4.81
C GLY A 45 -1.91 -4.28 6.13
N GLU A 46 -2.45 -3.06 6.07
CA GLU A 46 -2.94 -2.33 7.26
C GLU A 46 -4.07 -3.09 7.96
N ALA A 47 -5.03 -3.63 7.20
CA ALA A 47 -6.14 -4.41 7.74
C ALA A 47 -5.67 -5.70 8.42
N GLU A 48 -4.67 -6.39 7.85
CA GLU A 48 -4.11 -7.61 8.43
C GLU A 48 -3.31 -7.33 9.72
N LEU A 49 -2.52 -6.24 9.74
CA LEU A 49 -1.82 -5.79 10.95
C LEU A 49 -2.80 -5.41 12.07
N ALA A 50 -3.86 -4.66 11.75
CA ALA A 50 -4.89 -4.30 12.71
C ALA A 50 -5.60 -5.55 13.27
N ARG A 51 -5.86 -6.55 12.42
CA ARG A 51 -6.45 -7.82 12.84
C ARG A 51 -5.53 -8.59 13.78
N LEU A 52 -4.23 -8.64 13.49
CA LEU A 52 -3.24 -9.28 14.35
C LEU A 52 -3.13 -8.56 15.70
N ALA A 53 -3.06 -7.22 15.71
CA ALA A 53 -3.03 -6.44 16.94
C ALA A 53 -4.26 -6.70 17.82
N ASN A 54 -5.46 -6.72 17.22
CA ASN A 54 -6.70 -7.04 17.94
C ASN A 54 -6.70 -8.47 18.49
N LEU A 55 -6.17 -9.44 17.75
CA LEU A 55 -6.01 -10.81 18.22
C LEU A 55 -5.06 -10.86 19.43
N LEU A 56 -3.92 -10.18 19.36
CA LEU A 56 -2.94 -10.13 20.45
C LEU A 56 -3.53 -9.50 21.71
N ILE A 57 -4.29 -8.42 21.59
CA ILE A 57 -5.03 -7.81 22.70
C ILE A 57 -6.03 -8.82 23.30
N THR A 58 -6.79 -9.51 22.44
CA THR A 58 -7.81 -10.51 22.88
C THR A 58 -7.18 -11.72 23.57
N LEU A 59 -5.97 -12.09 23.18
CA LEU A 59 -5.24 -13.22 23.75
C LEU A 59 -4.40 -12.83 24.98
N SER A 60 -4.26 -11.54 25.29
CA SER A 60 -3.50 -11.07 26.44
C SER A 60 -4.28 -11.37 27.73
N PRO A 61 -3.71 -12.12 28.70
CA PRO A 61 -4.41 -12.57 29.89
C PRO A 61 -4.41 -11.50 30.97
N GLU A 62 -4.99 -10.33 30.70
CA GLU A 62 -5.25 -9.30 31.70
C GLU A 62 -6.67 -8.75 31.55
N GLY A 63 -7.57 -9.33 32.34
CA GLY A 63 -8.83 -8.78 32.81
C GLY A 63 -9.01 -9.20 34.26
#